data_AF-A0A202DWK3-F1
#
_entry.id   AF-A0A202DWK3-F1
#
_cell.length_a   1.000
_cell.length_b   1.000
_cell.length_c   1.000
_cell.angle_alpha   90.00
_cell.angle_beta   90.00
_cell.angle_gamma   90.00
#
_symmetry.space_group_name_H-M   'P 1'
#
loop_
_entity.id
_entity.type
_entity.pdbx_description
1 polymer ?
#
loop_
_entity_poly.entity_id
_entity_poly.type
_entity_poly.pdbx_seq_one_letter_code
_entity_poly.pdbx_strand_id
1 'polypeptide(L)'
;MALKFLPAHLTKDKDATERFKREAQAAAALNHPNIVTIHEIGEHEGQTYIAMEHVDGHSLREEIEKGPVEVEKVVNVIKQICERLDKAHKADIIHRDIKPENILIDTDGRVRILDFGLARMKGVSKLTKESSTLGTVKYMSPEQLRGEEVDHRTDIWSLGVVMYEMLTGEVPFKGEYEQAVAYSIINEEPSDLPYKFNDTVRRCLSKRIDQRPQTSKDVIDELESTTSMNRTKKIPSIAVLPFVNMSADPEQEYFCDGMAEEIINSLTQIEKLKVIARTSAFMFKGKHEDMREIGRKLDVEHLLEGSVRKSGTRLRITAQL
;
A
#
# COMPACT_ATOMS: atom_id res chain seq x y z
N MET A 1 8.13 -26.40 -12.04
CA MET A 1 8.81 -25.65 -13.12
C MET A 1 7.76 -25.06 -14.04
N ALA A 2 7.93 -23.81 -14.46
CA ALA A 2 7.06 -23.16 -15.44
C ALA A 2 7.84 -22.92 -16.75
N LEU A 3 7.14 -23.02 -17.89
CA LEU A 3 7.71 -22.74 -19.21
C LEU A 3 7.00 -21.52 -19.83
N LYS A 4 7.77 -20.49 -20.18
CA LYS A 4 7.28 -19.33 -20.94
C LYS A 4 7.82 -19.38 -22.36
N PHE A 5 6.93 -19.62 -23.32
CA PHE A 5 7.27 -19.63 -24.74
C PHE A 5 7.27 -18.20 -25.30
N LEU A 6 8.32 -17.85 -26.05
CA LEU A 6 8.40 -16.55 -26.70
C LEU A 6 7.53 -16.53 -27.97
N PRO A 7 6.98 -15.36 -28.32
CA PRO A 7 6.34 -15.16 -29.61
C PRO A 7 7.24 -15.58 -30.78
N ALA A 8 6.66 -16.27 -31.75
CA ALA A 8 7.41 -16.85 -32.89
C ALA A 8 8.18 -15.79 -33.71
N HIS A 9 7.76 -14.53 -33.71
CA HIS A 9 8.44 -13.45 -34.43
C HIS A 9 9.77 -13.03 -33.78
N LEU A 10 9.89 -13.11 -32.44
CA LEU A 10 11.15 -12.85 -31.73
C LEU A 10 12.17 -13.98 -31.93
N THR A 11 11.69 -15.19 -32.22
CA THR A 11 12.55 -16.37 -32.43
C THR A 11 13.22 -16.37 -33.82
N LYS A 12 12.67 -15.62 -34.79
CA LYS A 12 13.22 -15.52 -36.16
C LYS A 12 14.40 -14.56 -36.28
N ASP A 13 14.54 -13.62 -35.34
CA ASP A 13 15.67 -12.70 -35.29
C ASP A 13 16.76 -13.26 -34.37
N LYS A 14 17.86 -13.74 -34.97
CA LYS A 14 18.98 -14.33 -34.24
C LYS A 14 19.70 -13.31 -33.34
N ASP A 15 19.76 -12.04 -33.76
CA ASP A 15 20.39 -10.98 -32.95
C ASP A 15 19.48 -10.56 -31.79
N ALA A 16 18.16 -10.65 -31.96
CA ALA A 16 17.20 -10.49 -30.88
C ALA A 16 17.32 -11.63 -29.86
N THR A 17 17.40 -12.86 -30.35
CA THR A 17 17.47 -14.07 -29.51
C THR A 17 18.76 -14.11 -28.68
N GLU A 18 19.92 -13.76 -29.25
CA GLU A 18 21.20 -13.74 -28.50
C GLU A 18 21.26 -12.60 -27.47
N ARG A 19 20.73 -11.41 -27.79
CA ARG A 19 20.61 -10.32 -26.81
C ARG A 19 19.68 -10.70 -25.66
N PHE A 20 18.55 -11.33 -25.99
CA PHE A 20 17.59 -11.83 -25.02
C PHE A 20 18.21 -12.84 -24.05
N LYS A 21 18.94 -13.84 -24.56
CA LYS A 21 19.65 -14.82 -23.73
C LYS A 21 20.61 -14.15 -22.75
N ARG A 22 21.33 -13.11 -23.19
CA ARG A 22 22.28 -12.38 -22.35
C ARG A 22 21.61 -11.61 -21.22
N GLU A 23 20.47 -10.99 -21.46
CA GLU A 23 19.69 -10.28 -20.42
C GLU A 23 19.05 -11.25 -19.44
N ALA A 24 18.48 -12.35 -19.93
CA ALA A 24 17.95 -13.42 -19.08
C ALA A 24 19.04 -14.05 -18.18
N GLN A 25 20.26 -14.21 -18.69
CA GLN A 25 21.41 -14.65 -17.89
C GLN A 25 21.83 -13.61 -16.84
N ALA A 26 21.78 -12.31 -17.17
CA ALA A 26 22.06 -11.25 -16.21
C ALA A 26 20.99 -11.17 -15.11
N ALA A 27 19.71 -11.38 -15.46
CA ALA A 27 18.61 -11.46 -14.50
C ALA A 27 18.72 -12.71 -13.61
N ALA A 28 19.13 -13.85 -14.16
CA ALA A 28 19.39 -15.07 -13.38
C ALA A 28 20.51 -14.89 -12.34
N ALA A 29 21.48 -14.01 -12.61
CA ALA A 29 22.59 -13.74 -11.70
C ALA A 29 22.18 -12.93 -10.45
N LEU A 30 20.99 -12.33 -10.41
CA LEU A 30 20.52 -11.53 -9.27
C LEU A 30 20.21 -12.36 -8.01
N ASN A 31 20.17 -13.70 -8.11
CA ASN A 31 19.89 -14.69 -7.05
C ASN A 31 19.18 -14.08 -5.82
N HIS A 32 17.93 -13.69 -6.03
CA HIS A 32 17.14 -12.96 -5.04
C HIS A 32 15.97 -13.82 -4.57
N PRO A 33 15.71 -13.95 -3.25
CA PRO A 33 14.66 -14.82 -2.73
C PRO A 33 13.24 -14.50 -3.22
N ASN A 34 13.02 -13.33 -3.84
CA ASN A 34 11.72 -12.88 -4.34
C ASN A 34 11.71 -12.50 -5.83
N ILE A 35 12.74 -12.88 -6.59
CA ILE A 35 12.76 -12.83 -8.06
C ILE A 35 12.66 -14.28 -8.53
N VAL A 36 11.78 -14.56 -9.49
CA VAL A 36 11.64 -15.91 -10.04
C VAL A 36 12.95 -16.32 -10.70
N THR A 37 13.50 -17.46 -10.27
CA THR A 37 14.79 -17.91 -10.79
C THR A 37 14.62 -18.53 -12.18
N ILE A 38 15.34 -18.01 -13.17
CA ILE A 38 15.46 -18.64 -14.49
C ILE A 38 16.41 -19.84 -14.36
N HIS A 39 15.94 -21.03 -14.70
CA HIS A 39 16.74 -22.25 -14.69
C HIS A 39 17.46 -22.48 -16.02
N GLU A 40 16.75 -22.33 -17.14
CA GLU A 40 17.28 -22.58 -18.48
C GLU A 40 16.55 -21.76 -19.54
N ILE A 41 17.24 -21.46 -20.64
CA ILE A 41 16.63 -20.97 -21.88
C ILE A 41 16.90 -22.01 -22.95
N GLY A 42 15.84 -22.57 -23.52
CA GLY A 42 15.92 -23.62 -24.51
C GLY A 42 15.19 -23.27 -25.80
N GLU A 43 15.29 -24.17 -26.77
CA GLU A 43 14.56 -24.10 -28.03
C GLU A 43 13.83 -25.42 -28.24
N HIS A 44 12.56 -25.35 -28.61
CA HIS A 44 11.75 -26.52 -28.96
C HIS A 44 11.00 -26.22 -30.26
N GLU A 45 11.23 -27.04 -31.30
CA GLU A 45 10.61 -26.91 -32.62
C GLU A 45 10.76 -25.51 -33.26
N GLY A 46 11.91 -24.86 -33.05
CA GLY A 46 12.15 -23.51 -33.58
C GLY A 46 11.46 -22.40 -32.77
N GLN A 47 10.95 -22.70 -31.58
CA GLN A 47 10.39 -21.74 -30.62
C GLN A 47 11.23 -21.69 -29.35
N THR A 48 11.70 -20.50 -28.99
CA THR A 48 12.46 -20.27 -27.76
C THR A 48 11.54 -20.32 -26.55
N TYR A 49 11.98 -20.99 -25.48
CA TYR A 49 11.29 -21.01 -24.20
C TYR A 49 12.22 -20.67 -23.03
N ILE A 50 11.64 -20.18 -21.94
CA ILE A 50 12.32 -20.00 -20.66
C ILE A 50 11.74 -20.98 -19.66
N ALA A 51 12.60 -21.83 -19.09
CA ALA A 51 12.29 -22.64 -17.93
C ALA A 51 12.64 -21.86 -16.66
N MET A 52 11.66 -21.68 -15.79
CA MET A 52 11.79 -20.89 -14.57
C MET A 52 11.18 -21.61 -13.37
N GLU A 53 11.53 -21.12 -12.18
CA GLU A 53 10.89 -21.51 -10.92
C GLU A 53 9.37 -21.41 -11.07
N HIS A 54 8.66 -22.45 -10.61
CA HIS A 54 7.20 -22.38 -10.51
C HIS A 54 6.84 -21.78 -9.17
N VAL A 55 6.07 -20.68 -9.21
CA VAL A 55 5.51 -20.07 -8.03
C VAL A 55 4.08 -20.57 -7.88
N ASP A 56 3.82 -21.35 -6.83
CA ASP A 56 2.47 -21.80 -6.47
C ASP A 56 1.65 -20.61 -5.98
N GLY A 57 0.55 -20.27 -6.65
CA GLY A 57 -0.26 -19.09 -6.34
C GLY A 57 -1.03 -18.57 -7.54
N HIS A 58 -1.25 -17.26 -7.59
CA HIS A 58 -1.92 -16.57 -8.71
C HIS A 58 -1.25 -15.23 -9.03
N SER A 59 -1.51 -14.70 -10.22
CA SER A 59 -1.09 -13.35 -10.59
C SER A 59 -1.90 -12.27 -9.87
N LEU A 60 -1.33 -11.06 -9.76
CA LEU A 60 -2.03 -9.90 -9.28
C LEU A 60 -3.16 -9.50 -10.25
N ARG A 61 -3.03 -9.82 -11.54
CA ARG A 61 -4.11 -9.66 -12.53
C ARG A 61 -5.36 -10.43 -12.10
N GLU A 62 -5.21 -11.71 -11.78
CA GLU A 62 -6.31 -12.57 -11.33
C GLU A 62 -6.93 -12.06 -10.01
N GLU A 63 -6.14 -11.39 -9.16
CA GLU A 63 -6.66 -10.78 -7.95
C GLU A 63 -7.52 -9.53 -8.25
N ILE A 64 -7.07 -8.65 -9.15
CA ILE A 64 -7.78 -7.43 -9.55
C ILE A 64 -9.07 -7.77 -10.33
N GLU A 65 -9.09 -8.85 -11.10
CA GLU A 65 -10.28 -9.31 -11.85
C GLU A 65 -11.44 -9.72 -10.94
N LYS A 66 -11.18 -10.03 -9.67
CA LYS A 66 -12.22 -10.29 -8.66
C LYS A 66 -12.91 -8.99 -8.18
N GLY A 67 -12.34 -7.84 -8.50
CA GLY A 67 -12.79 -6.51 -8.10
C GLY A 67 -11.70 -5.71 -7.37
N PRO A 68 -12.03 -4.49 -6.90
CA PRO A 68 -11.11 -3.67 -6.13
C PRO A 68 -10.53 -4.40 -4.91
N VAL A 69 -9.22 -4.30 -4.73
CA VAL A 69 -8.47 -4.97 -3.67
C VAL A 69 -8.57 -4.18 -2.38
N GLU A 70 -8.71 -4.88 -1.25
CA GLU A 70 -8.76 -4.27 0.08
C GLU A 70 -7.47 -3.46 0.35
N VAL A 71 -7.64 -2.30 0.97
CA VAL A 71 -6.62 -1.27 1.13
C VAL A 71 -5.40 -1.75 1.92
N GLU A 72 -5.56 -2.51 3.01
CA GLU A 72 -4.43 -3.08 3.76
C GLU A 72 -3.66 -4.09 2.89
N LYS A 73 -4.38 -4.92 2.10
CA LYS A 73 -3.75 -5.82 1.13
C LYS A 73 -3.00 -5.06 0.04
N VAL A 74 -3.55 -3.95 -0.49
CA VAL A 74 -2.86 -3.07 -1.44
C VAL A 74 -1.54 -2.57 -0.85
N VAL A 75 -1.57 -2.01 0.36
CA VAL A 75 -0.37 -1.49 1.03
C VAL A 75 0.68 -2.58 1.21
N ASN A 76 0.28 -3.77 1.66
CA ASN A 76 1.20 -4.89 1.87
C ASN A 76 1.84 -5.37 0.55
N VAL A 77 1.06 -5.48 -0.53
CA VAL A 77 1.57 -5.87 -1.85
C VAL A 77 2.52 -4.80 -2.40
N ILE A 78 2.15 -3.52 -2.34
CA ILE A 78 2.97 -2.42 -2.87
C ILE A 78 4.28 -2.28 -2.11
N LYS A 79 4.28 -2.38 -0.77
CA LYS A 79 5.52 -2.36 0.02
C LYS A 79 6.49 -3.45 -0.41
N GLN A 80 5.98 -4.67 -0.51
CA GLN A 80 6.72 -5.82 -0.98
C GLN A 80 7.31 -5.60 -2.39
N ILE A 81 6.56 -5.01 -3.33
CA ILE A 81 7.07 -4.67 -4.68
C ILE A 81 8.18 -3.61 -4.58
N CYS A 82 7.96 -2.54 -3.82
CA CYS A 82 8.93 -1.45 -3.64
C CYS A 82 10.26 -1.94 -3.07
N GLU A 83 10.25 -2.84 -2.07
CA GLU A 83 11.47 -3.40 -1.48
C GLU A 83 12.36 -4.12 -2.52
N ARG A 84 11.72 -4.74 -3.53
CA ARG A 84 12.43 -5.50 -4.57
C ARG A 84 12.92 -4.60 -5.68
N LEU A 85 12.09 -3.64 -6.09
CA LEU A 85 12.48 -2.60 -7.01
C LEU A 85 13.67 -1.81 -6.46
N ASP A 86 13.62 -1.37 -5.20
CA ASP A 86 14.72 -0.66 -4.53
C ASP A 86 16.04 -1.46 -4.58
N LYS A 87 15.99 -2.77 -4.35
CA LYS A 87 17.19 -3.62 -4.44
C LYS A 87 17.72 -3.74 -5.87
N ALA A 88 16.84 -3.92 -6.86
CA ALA A 88 17.25 -4.00 -8.26
C ALA A 88 17.81 -2.67 -8.77
N HIS A 89 17.17 -1.55 -8.40
CA HIS A 89 17.59 -0.20 -8.75
C HIS A 89 18.96 0.13 -8.17
N LYS A 90 19.26 -0.31 -6.94
CA LYS A 90 20.61 -0.20 -6.33
C LYS A 90 21.69 -1.01 -7.04
N ALA A 91 21.30 -1.99 -7.86
CA ALA A 91 22.18 -2.75 -8.73
C ALA A 91 22.14 -2.25 -10.20
N ASP A 92 21.61 -1.04 -10.44
CA ASP A 92 21.42 -0.42 -11.76
C ASP A 92 20.53 -1.22 -12.73
N ILE A 93 19.62 -2.04 -12.19
CA ILE A 93 18.69 -2.87 -12.97
C ILE A 93 17.29 -2.29 -12.90
N ILE A 94 16.73 -1.96 -14.07
CA ILE A 94 15.39 -1.38 -14.24
C ILE A 94 14.46 -2.46 -14.79
N HIS A 95 13.26 -2.62 -14.22
CA HIS A 95 12.33 -3.66 -14.63
C HIS A 95 11.65 -3.38 -15.97
N ARG A 96 11.18 -2.15 -16.18
CA ARG A 96 10.53 -1.61 -17.40
C ARG A 96 9.17 -2.20 -17.79
N ASP A 97 8.77 -3.33 -17.20
CA ASP A 97 7.50 -4.01 -17.50
C ASP A 97 6.71 -4.38 -16.22
N ILE A 98 6.65 -3.47 -15.24
CA ILE A 98 5.85 -3.69 -14.03
C ILE A 98 4.36 -3.61 -14.39
N LYS A 99 3.65 -4.71 -14.19
CA LYS A 99 2.20 -4.85 -14.45
C LYS A 99 1.62 -6.04 -13.69
N PRO A 100 0.30 -6.11 -13.48
CA PRO A 100 -0.32 -7.17 -12.67
C PRO A 100 -0.04 -8.60 -13.16
N GLU A 101 0.19 -8.82 -14.45
CA GLU A 101 0.54 -10.12 -15.02
C GLU A 101 1.95 -10.60 -14.62
N ASN A 102 2.85 -9.66 -14.35
CA ASN A 102 4.24 -9.95 -13.97
C ASN A 102 4.44 -9.96 -12.44
N ILE A 103 3.37 -9.83 -11.66
CA ILE A 103 3.41 -9.83 -10.21
C ILE A 103 2.62 -11.05 -9.75
N LEU A 104 3.28 -12.02 -9.14
CA LEU A 104 2.65 -13.21 -8.57
C LEU A 104 2.50 -13.05 -7.06
N ILE A 105 1.46 -13.65 -6.50
CA ILE A 105 1.23 -13.77 -5.07
C ILE A 105 1.19 -15.27 -4.77
N ASP A 106 2.16 -15.74 -3.97
CA ASP A 106 2.21 -17.14 -3.57
C ASP A 106 1.16 -17.47 -2.49
N THR A 107 1.02 -18.75 -2.16
CA THR A 107 0.05 -19.25 -1.17
C THR A 107 0.28 -18.70 0.24
N ASP A 108 1.48 -18.24 0.57
CA ASP A 108 1.83 -17.57 1.82
C ASP A 108 1.56 -16.05 1.79
N GLY A 109 1.04 -15.53 0.68
CA GLY A 109 0.79 -14.10 0.47
C GLY A 109 2.04 -13.28 0.16
N ARG A 110 3.16 -13.94 -0.18
CA ARG A 110 4.39 -13.25 -0.58
C ARG A 110 4.34 -12.94 -2.06
N VAL A 111 4.76 -11.73 -2.39
CA VAL A 111 4.79 -11.27 -3.76
C VAL A 111 6.11 -11.70 -4.43
N ARG A 112 6.01 -12.22 -5.65
CA ARG A 112 7.15 -12.57 -6.52
C ARG A 112 7.03 -11.74 -7.80
N ILE A 113 8.10 -11.08 -8.20
CA ILE A 113 8.13 -10.32 -9.46
C ILE A 113 8.76 -11.20 -10.53
N LEU A 114 8.05 -11.37 -11.64
CA LEU A 114 8.53 -12.07 -12.82
C LEU A 114 9.48 -11.18 -13.61
N ASP A 115 10.69 -11.70 -13.84
CA ASP A 115 11.78 -11.22 -14.69
C ASP A 115 11.84 -9.73 -15.05
N PHE A 116 12.90 -9.08 -14.57
CA PHE A 116 13.34 -7.77 -15.03
C PHE A 116 13.68 -7.82 -16.52
N GLY A 117 13.02 -6.98 -17.32
CA GLY A 117 13.60 -6.48 -18.56
C GLY A 117 13.62 -7.41 -19.78
N LEU A 118 13.04 -8.62 -19.76
CA LEU A 118 12.96 -9.47 -20.96
C LEU A 118 12.22 -8.82 -22.16
N ALA A 119 11.53 -7.70 -21.94
CA ALA A 119 10.59 -7.12 -22.89
C ALA A 119 11.11 -5.96 -23.75
N ARG A 120 12.30 -5.36 -23.51
CA ARG A 120 12.78 -4.31 -24.42
C ARG A 120 14.29 -4.34 -24.65
N MET A 121 14.62 -5.13 -25.67
CA MET A 121 15.75 -4.89 -26.57
C MET A 121 15.91 -3.38 -26.81
N LYS A 122 16.99 -2.77 -26.27
CA LYS A 122 17.46 -1.47 -26.77
C LYS A 122 17.76 -1.66 -28.27
N GLY A 123 16.91 -1.08 -29.13
CA GLY A 123 17.18 -0.98 -30.57
C GLY A 123 16.08 -1.41 -31.54
N VAL A 124 14.96 -2.00 -31.12
CA VAL A 124 13.80 -2.22 -32.04
C VAL A 124 12.85 -1.02 -31.97
N SER A 125 13.42 0.14 -32.29
CA SER A 125 12.64 1.25 -32.80
C SER A 125 12.00 0.80 -34.12
N LYS A 126 10.66 0.71 -34.11
CA LYS A 126 9.73 0.46 -35.23
C LYS A 126 9.47 -1.01 -35.60
N LEU A 127 8.15 -1.30 -35.69
CA LEU A 127 7.47 -2.48 -36.27
C LEU A 127 7.48 -3.79 -35.46
N THR A 128 6.32 -4.16 -34.90
CA THR A 128 5.34 -5.14 -35.44
C THR A 128 4.26 -5.37 -34.35
N LYS A 129 3.05 -4.80 -34.47
CA LYS A 129 1.80 -5.54 -34.84
C LYS A 129 1.93 -7.06 -34.65
N GLU A 130 1.12 -7.61 -33.75
CA GLU A 130 0.92 -9.05 -33.47
C GLU A 130 1.70 -9.64 -32.28
N SER A 131 1.43 -9.11 -31.08
CA SER A 131 1.22 -9.90 -29.85
C SER A 131 0.71 -8.97 -28.74
N SER A 132 -0.60 -8.96 -28.51
CA SER A 132 -1.30 -8.34 -27.35
C SER A 132 -0.79 -6.97 -26.88
N THR A 133 -0.64 -6.01 -27.79
CA THR A 133 0.04 -4.72 -27.55
C THR A 133 -0.77 -3.71 -26.71
N LEU A 134 -2.10 -3.82 -26.66
CA LEU A 134 -2.96 -2.92 -25.86
C LEU A 134 -2.73 -3.06 -24.34
N GLY A 135 -2.44 -4.28 -23.87
CA GLY A 135 -2.31 -4.57 -22.44
C GLY A 135 -1.08 -3.93 -21.80
N THR A 136 0.04 -3.86 -22.54
CA THR A 136 1.31 -3.36 -22.00
C THR A 136 1.39 -1.83 -22.02
N VAL A 137 0.77 -1.17 -23.01
CA VAL A 137 0.80 0.31 -23.14
C VAL A 137 0.23 1.00 -21.90
N LYS A 138 -0.80 0.41 -21.27
CA LYS A 138 -1.48 0.97 -20.08
C LYS A 138 -0.56 1.25 -18.90
N TYR A 139 0.55 0.53 -18.79
CA TYR A 139 1.52 0.64 -17.68
C TYR A 139 2.80 1.37 -18.07
N MET A 140 2.97 1.74 -19.35
CA MET A 140 4.16 2.45 -19.81
C MET A 140 4.19 3.87 -19.28
N SER A 141 5.39 4.33 -18.94
CA SER A 141 5.64 5.72 -18.59
C SER A 141 5.65 6.66 -19.82
N PRO A 142 5.42 7.97 -19.65
CA PRO A 142 5.48 8.94 -20.74
C PRO A 142 6.81 8.92 -21.49
N GLU A 143 7.93 8.80 -20.79
CA GLU A 143 9.27 8.71 -21.38
C GLU A 143 9.45 7.43 -22.23
N GLN A 144 8.89 6.29 -21.79
CA GLN A 144 8.90 5.05 -22.59
C GLN A 144 8.08 5.15 -23.87
N LEU A 145 6.98 5.92 -23.86
CA LEU A 145 6.14 6.15 -25.03
C LEU A 145 6.76 7.15 -26.01
N ARG A 146 7.52 8.12 -25.51
CA ARG A 146 8.28 9.07 -26.34
C ARG A 146 9.59 8.48 -26.88
N GLY A 147 10.02 7.33 -26.36
CA GLY A 147 11.29 6.71 -26.74
C GLY A 147 12.50 7.46 -26.18
N GLU A 148 12.33 8.14 -25.05
CA GLU A 148 13.39 8.83 -24.32
C GLU A 148 14.23 7.82 -23.51
N GLU A 149 15.42 8.23 -23.04
CA GLU A 149 16.16 7.41 -22.09
C GLU A 149 15.38 7.29 -20.77
N VAL A 150 15.38 6.08 -20.22
CA VAL A 150 14.60 5.74 -19.02
C VAL A 150 15.54 5.39 -17.87
N ASP A 151 15.16 5.80 -16.66
CA ASP A 151 15.78 5.34 -15.43
C ASP A 151 14.79 4.57 -14.56
N HIS A 152 15.18 4.24 -13.34
CA HIS A 152 14.38 3.46 -12.39
C HIS A 152 13.03 4.09 -12.01
N ARG A 153 12.85 5.41 -12.20
CA ARG A 153 11.58 6.11 -11.97
C ARG A 153 10.51 5.74 -12.99
N THR A 154 10.88 5.02 -14.05
CA THR A 154 9.93 4.35 -14.95
C THR A 154 9.15 3.25 -14.24
N ASP A 155 9.79 2.50 -13.33
CA ASP A 155 9.12 1.43 -12.58
C ASP A 155 8.18 2.01 -11.51
N ILE A 156 8.53 3.19 -10.96
CA ILE A 156 7.69 3.94 -10.01
C ILE A 156 6.40 4.40 -10.68
N TRP A 157 6.47 4.84 -11.94
CA TRP A 157 5.28 5.16 -12.73
C TRP A 157 4.37 3.94 -12.88
N SER A 158 4.92 2.83 -13.37
CA SER A 158 4.16 1.60 -13.60
C SER A 158 3.56 1.05 -12.30
N LEU A 159 4.29 1.18 -11.18
CA LEU A 159 3.76 0.88 -9.85
C LEU A 159 2.57 1.77 -9.47
N GLY A 160 2.62 3.07 -9.80
CA GLY A 160 1.48 3.99 -9.61
C GLY A 160 0.23 3.54 -10.39
N VAL A 161 0.41 3.06 -11.62
CA VAL A 161 -0.68 2.51 -12.44
C VAL A 161 -1.26 1.25 -11.77
N VAL A 162 -0.39 0.32 -11.36
CA VAL A 162 -0.80 -0.90 -10.64
C VAL A 162 -1.56 -0.56 -9.36
N MET A 163 -1.05 0.38 -8.55
CA MET A 163 -1.69 0.78 -7.30
C MET A 163 -3.07 1.41 -7.53
N TYR A 164 -3.19 2.29 -8.54
CA TYR A 164 -4.48 2.87 -8.92
C TYR A 164 -5.48 1.79 -9.33
N GLU A 165 -5.05 0.84 -10.15
CA GLU A 165 -5.89 -0.24 -10.65
C GLU A 165 -6.31 -1.21 -9.54
N MET A 166 -5.42 -1.54 -8.61
CA MET A 166 -5.80 -2.35 -7.45
C MET A 166 -6.88 -1.67 -6.61
N LEU A 167 -6.81 -0.34 -6.43
CA LEU A 167 -7.76 0.41 -5.60
C LEU A 167 -9.13 0.64 -6.26
N THR A 168 -9.21 0.57 -7.59
CA THR A 168 -10.40 0.97 -8.35
C THR A 168 -10.98 -0.13 -9.23
N GLY A 169 -10.19 -1.16 -9.54
CA GLY A 169 -10.50 -2.16 -10.56
C GLY A 169 -10.28 -1.65 -12.00
N GLU A 170 -9.85 -0.40 -12.19
CA GLU A 170 -9.68 0.21 -13.51
C GLU A 170 -8.34 0.91 -13.66
N VAL A 171 -7.79 0.98 -14.87
CA VAL A 171 -6.55 1.74 -15.12
C VAL A 171 -6.80 3.26 -15.12
N PRO A 172 -5.81 4.08 -14.70
CA PRO A 172 -5.93 5.54 -14.61
C PRO A 172 -6.10 6.24 -15.96
N PHE A 173 -5.54 5.68 -17.03
CA PHE A 173 -5.56 6.24 -18.38
C PHE A 173 -6.27 5.28 -19.32
N LYS A 174 -7.31 5.77 -20.00
CA LYS A 174 -8.21 4.96 -20.83
C LYS A 174 -8.18 5.43 -22.28
N GLY A 175 -8.56 4.54 -23.19
CA GLY A 175 -8.65 4.83 -24.62
C GLY A 175 -9.12 3.60 -25.38
N GLU A 176 -9.83 3.81 -26.49
CA GLU A 176 -10.39 2.72 -27.31
C GLU A 176 -9.31 1.93 -28.07
N TYR A 177 -8.16 2.56 -28.31
CA TYR A 177 -7.01 1.98 -29.02
C TYR A 177 -5.69 2.49 -28.43
N GLU A 178 -4.58 1.84 -28.78
CA GLU A 178 -3.26 2.08 -28.18
C GLU A 178 -2.81 3.55 -28.25
N GLN A 179 -3.04 4.21 -29.38
CA GLN A 179 -2.65 5.60 -29.56
C GLN A 179 -3.47 6.55 -28.69
N ALA A 180 -4.75 6.24 -28.43
CA ALA A 180 -5.58 7.01 -27.51
C ALA A 180 -5.12 6.82 -26.06
N VAL A 181 -4.80 5.58 -25.65
CA VAL A 181 -4.23 5.29 -24.32
C VAL A 181 -2.89 6.02 -24.15
N ALA A 182 -2.01 5.94 -25.16
CA ALA A 182 -0.72 6.63 -25.13
C ALA A 182 -0.89 8.16 -25.05
N TYR A 183 -1.85 8.73 -25.77
CA TYR A 183 -2.19 10.14 -25.67
C TYR A 183 -2.65 10.52 -24.26
N SER A 184 -3.55 9.73 -23.65
CA SER A 184 -4.02 9.94 -22.27
C SER A 184 -2.86 9.86 -21.27
N ILE A 185 -1.98 8.87 -21.40
CA ILE A 185 -0.75 8.76 -20.58
C ILE A 185 0.15 10.00 -20.71
N ILE A 186 0.25 10.60 -21.89
CA ILE A 186 1.15 11.73 -22.13
C ILE A 186 0.54 13.06 -21.68
N ASN A 187 -0.78 13.24 -21.81
CA ASN A 187 -1.42 14.55 -21.76
C ASN A 187 -2.51 14.71 -20.69
N GLU A 188 -3.05 13.63 -20.14
CA GLU A 188 -4.17 13.68 -19.20
C GLU A 188 -3.74 13.32 -17.78
N GLU A 189 -4.50 13.79 -16.80
CA GLU A 189 -4.31 13.49 -15.38
C GLU A 189 -5.27 12.37 -14.94
N PRO A 190 -4.86 11.47 -14.03
CA PRO A 190 -5.74 10.45 -13.48
C PRO A 190 -6.87 11.09 -12.67
N SER A 191 -8.00 10.39 -12.54
CA SER A 191 -9.07 10.82 -11.64
C SER A 191 -8.63 10.76 -10.18
N ASP A 192 -9.21 11.63 -9.35
CA ASP A 192 -8.95 11.62 -7.92
C ASP A 192 -9.52 10.35 -7.27
N LEU A 193 -8.70 9.73 -6.44
CA LEU A 193 -9.07 8.58 -5.63
C LEU A 193 -9.68 9.03 -4.31
N PRO A 194 -10.82 8.45 -3.85
CA PRO A 194 -11.41 8.75 -2.54
C PRO A 194 -10.64 8.08 -1.39
N TYR A 195 -9.36 7.74 -1.61
CA TYR A 195 -8.51 7.05 -0.67
C TYR A 195 -7.42 7.98 -0.17
N LYS A 196 -7.00 7.78 1.08
CA LYS A 196 -5.90 8.53 1.71
C LYS A 196 -4.58 8.49 0.93
N PHE A 197 -4.43 7.53 0.02
CA PHE A 197 -3.25 7.35 -0.82
C PHE A 197 -3.28 8.11 -2.14
N ASN A 198 -4.31 8.94 -2.39
CA ASN A 198 -4.45 9.72 -3.62
C ASN A 198 -3.17 10.49 -3.97
N ASP A 199 -2.59 11.19 -2.99
CA ASP A 199 -1.39 12.01 -3.23
C ASP A 199 -0.18 11.16 -3.61
N THR A 200 0.02 10.01 -2.96
CA THR A 200 1.09 9.06 -3.31
C THR A 200 0.90 8.55 -4.74
N VAL A 201 -0.32 8.14 -5.11
CA VAL A 201 -0.64 7.65 -6.46
C VAL A 201 -0.42 8.77 -7.51
N ARG A 202 -0.89 9.99 -7.25
CA ARG A 202 -0.72 11.14 -8.16
C ARG A 202 0.76 11.49 -8.36
N ARG A 203 1.56 11.45 -7.30
CA ARG A 203 3.01 11.67 -7.40
C ARG A 203 3.69 10.57 -8.23
N CYS A 204 3.37 9.29 -8.02
CA CYS A 204 3.88 8.22 -8.86
C CYS A 204 3.53 8.43 -10.35
N LEU A 205 2.31 8.91 -10.62
CA LEU A 205 1.77 9.17 -11.96
C LEU A 205 2.09 10.58 -12.50
N SER A 206 3.02 11.31 -11.89
CA SER A 206 3.42 12.62 -12.42
C SER A 206 4.15 12.47 -13.75
N LYS A 207 3.73 13.25 -14.77
CA LYS A 207 4.41 13.28 -16.08
C LYS A 207 5.82 13.84 -15.98
N ARG A 208 6.07 14.65 -14.95
CA ARG A 208 7.35 15.25 -14.63
C ARG A 208 8.14 14.31 -13.73
N ILE A 209 9.21 13.73 -14.27
CA ILE A 209 10.03 12.73 -13.57
C ILE A 209 10.63 13.28 -12.26
N ASP A 210 10.96 14.57 -12.20
CA ASP A 210 11.48 15.27 -11.02
C ASP A 210 10.43 15.46 -9.90
N GLN A 211 9.14 15.30 -10.22
CA GLN A 211 8.04 15.40 -9.26
C GLN A 211 7.56 14.03 -8.75
N ARG A 212 8.06 12.93 -9.32
CA ARG A 212 7.80 11.58 -8.82
C ARG A 212 8.53 11.34 -7.50
N PRO A 213 8.14 10.33 -6.71
CA PRO A 213 9.05 9.73 -5.74
C PRO A 213 10.36 9.37 -6.47
N GLN A 214 11.50 9.72 -5.88
CA GLN A 214 12.80 9.55 -6.54
C GLN A 214 13.36 8.14 -6.31
N THR A 215 12.86 7.43 -5.31
CA THR A 215 13.18 6.02 -5.06
C THR A 215 11.92 5.21 -4.73
N SER A 216 11.97 3.88 -4.90
CA SER A 216 10.89 3.01 -4.42
C SER A 216 10.72 3.06 -2.89
N LYS A 217 11.79 3.39 -2.16
CA LYS A 217 11.72 3.63 -0.71
C LYS A 217 10.90 4.87 -0.38
N ASP A 218 11.01 5.95 -1.15
CA ASP A 218 10.19 7.17 -0.94
C ASP A 218 8.70 6.82 -1.00
N VAL A 219 8.29 5.89 -1.87
CA VAL A 219 6.91 5.41 -1.95
C VAL A 219 6.51 4.70 -0.66
N ILE A 220 7.36 3.83 -0.11
CA ILE A 220 7.10 3.13 1.16
C ILE A 220 6.92 4.14 2.28
N ASP A 221 7.86 5.09 2.42
CA ASP A 221 7.85 6.10 3.47
C ASP A 221 6.56 6.94 3.41
N GLU A 222 6.06 7.24 2.20
CA GLU A 222 4.79 7.94 2.02
C GLU A 222 3.57 7.10 2.38
N LEU A 223 3.53 5.83 2.00
CA LEU A 223 2.45 4.91 2.41
C LEU A 223 2.41 4.74 3.93
N GLU A 224 3.59 4.67 4.57
CA GLU A 224 3.73 4.57 6.02
C GLU A 224 3.35 5.86 6.73
N SER A 225 3.73 7.01 6.20
CA SER A 225 3.30 8.31 6.74
C SER A 225 1.78 8.47 6.66
N THR A 226 1.17 8.08 5.55
CA THR A 226 -0.28 8.15 5.30
C THR A 226 -1.07 7.17 6.18
N THR A 227 -0.51 5.99 6.46
CA THR A 227 -1.10 5.03 7.40
C THR A 227 -0.92 5.46 8.86
N SER A 228 0.22 6.07 9.20
CA SER A 228 0.55 6.57 10.53
C SER A 228 -0.21 7.85 10.90
N MET A 229 -0.44 8.76 9.94
CA MET A 229 -1.27 9.97 10.10
C MET A 229 -2.72 9.67 10.50
N ASN A 230 -3.17 8.42 10.32
CA ASN A 230 -4.49 7.95 10.74
C ASN A 230 -4.52 7.26 12.12
N ARG A 231 -3.37 6.98 12.75
CA ARG A 231 -3.38 6.73 14.21
C ARG A 231 -3.71 8.01 14.98
N THR A 232 -3.50 9.18 14.37
CA THR A 232 -3.74 10.51 14.95
C THR A 232 -5.05 11.18 14.51
N LYS A 233 -5.97 10.44 13.87
CA LYS A 233 -7.34 10.92 13.54
C LYS A 233 -8.44 10.05 14.15
N LYS A 234 -8.20 9.43 15.33
CA LYS A 234 -9.34 9.11 16.20
C LYS A 234 -9.93 10.45 16.65
N ILE A 235 -11.25 10.58 16.62
CA ILE A 235 -11.93 11.66 17.35
C ILE A 235 -11.42 11.54 18.79
N PRO A 236 -10.79 12.58 19.36
CA PRO A 236 -10.31 12.55 20.74
C PRO A 236 -11.42 11.98 21.61
N SER A 237 -11.07 11.03 22.47
CA SER A 237 -12.07 10.25 23.19
C SER A 237 -11.71 10.14 24.66
N ILE A 238 -12.70 10.36 25.52
CA ILE A 238 -12.51 10.41 26.96
C ILE A 238 -13.62 9.65 27.68
N ALA A 239 -13.25 8.87 28.70
CA ALA A 239 -14.20 8.39 29.70
C ALA A 239 -13.87 9.01 31.06
N VAL A 240 -14.90 9.43 31.79
CA VAL A 240 -14.75 9.89 33.17
C VAL A 240 -15.15 8.74 34.08
N LEU A 241 -14.21 8.24 34.88
CA LEU A 241 -14.47 7.18 35.84
C LEU A 241 -15.14 7.75 37.11
N PRO A 242 -15.88 6.92 37.87
CA PRO A 242 -16.41 7.33 39.17
C PRO A 242 -15.29 7.85 40.07
N PHE A 243 -15.48 9.01 40.68
CA PHE A 243 -14.48 9.55 41.60
C PHE A 243 -14.43 8.70 42.87
N VAL A 244 -13.22 8.44 43.36
CA VAL A 244 -13.01 7.65 44.57
C VAL A 244 -13.29 8.52 45.80
N ASN A 245 -14.22 8.06 46.65
CA ASN A 245 -14.45 8.69 47.95
C ASN A 245 -13.30 8.34 48.91
N MET A 246 -12.50 9.35 49.28
CA MET A 246 -11.39 9.26 50.24
C MET A 246 -11.78 9.80 51.63
N SER A 247 -13.08 10.03 51.86
CA SER A 247 -13.65 10.50 53.12
C SER A 247 -14.05 9.31 54.01
N ALA A 248 -14.19 9.54 55.32
CA ALA A 248 -14.69 8.52 56.24
C ALA A 248 -16.22 8.32 56.17
N ASP A 249 -16.92 9.16 55.41
CA ASP A 249 -18.38 9.21 55.32
C ASP A 249 -18.86 8.57 54.00
N PRO A 250 -19.58 7.42 54.06
CA PRO A 250 -20.14 6.74 52.89
C PRO A 250 -21.19 7.57 52.13
N GLU A 251 -21.89 8.50 52.79
CA GLU A 251 -22.89 9.35 52.13
C GLU A 251 -22.27 10.28 51.07
N GLN A 252 -20.94 10.48 51.11
CA GLN A 252 -20.22 11.25 50.09
C GLN A 252 -20.03 10.49 48.77
N GLU A 253 -20.41 9.22 48.70
CA GLU A 253 -20.30 8.42 47.47
C GLU A 253 -21.23 8.94 46.37
N TYR A 254 -22.46 9.32 46.72
CA TYR A 254 -23.39 9.97 45.78
C TYR A 254 -22.86 11.30 45.27
N PHE A 255 -22.14 12.04 46.11
CA PHE A 255 -21.50 13.30 45.72
C PHE A 255 -20.36 13.05 44.71
N CYS A 256 -19.55 12.02 44.90
CA CYS A 256 -18.49 11.64 43.96
C CYS A 256 -19.05 11.20 42.60
N ASP A 257 -20.13 10.42 42.61
CA ASP A 257 -20.81 9.97 41.39
C ASP A 257 -21.43 11.16 40.64
N GLY A 258 -22.10 12.07 41.35
CA GLY A 258 -22.68 13.28 40.76
C GLY A 258 -21.63 14.23 40.18
N MET A 259 -20.45 14.32 40.80
CA MET A 259 -19.33 15.08 40.23
C MET A 259 -18.84 14.51 38.90
N ALA A 260 -18.68 13.20 38.80
CA ALA A 260 -18.27 12.56 37.54
C ALA A 260 -19.33 12.77 36.45
N GLU A 261 -20.62 12.70 36.80
CA GLU A 261 -21.74 12.96 35.89
C GLU A 261 -21.74 14.39 35.36
N GLU A 262 -21.48 15.38 36.22
CA GLU A 262 -21.39 16.79 35.80
C GLU A 262 -20.21 17.05 34.84
N ILE A 263 -19.08 16.38 35.07
CA ILE A 263 -17.93 16.46 34.17
C ILE A 263 -18.25 15.80 32.82
N ILE A 264 -18.92 14.64 32.81
CA ILE A 264 -19.38 13.97 31.57
C ILE A 264 -20.28 14.92 30.78
N ASN A 265 -21.25 15.56 31.43
CA ASN A 265 -22.17 16.51 30.79
C ASN A 265 -21.43 17.71 30.20
N SER A 266 -20.47 18.26 30.94
CA SER A 266 -19.64 19.39 30.49
C SER A 266 -18.77 19.03 29.28
N LEU A 267 -18.13 17.85 29.31
CA LEU A 267 -17.30 17.37 28.19
C LEU A 267 -18.12 17.05 26.94
N THR A 268 -19.38 16.64 27.11
CA THR A 268 -20.28 16.32 25.99
C THR A 268 -20.61 17.57 25.14
N GLN A 269 -20.46 18.78 25.70
CA GLN A 269 -20.65 20.03 24.97
C GLN A 269 -19.46 20.38 24.05
N ILE A 270 -18.33 19.66 24.14
CA ILE A 270 -17.15 19.92 23.32
C ILE A 270 -17.33 19.28 21.94
N GLU A 271 -17.42 20.12 20.90
CA GLU A 271 -17.48 19.65 19.53
C GLU A 271 -16.25 18.80 19.18
N LYS A 272 -16.47 17.66 18.51
CA LYS A 272 -15.43 16.72 18.07
C LYS A 272 -14.70 16.01 19.22
N LEU A 273 -15.32 15.85 20.39
CA LEU A 273 -14.86 14.97 21.47
C LEU A 273 -15.86 13.81 21.66
N LYS A 274 -15.40 12.56 21.59
CA LYS A 274 -16.20 11.37 21.92
C LYS A 274 -16.17 11.17 23.43
N VAL A 275 -17.28 11.45 24.11
CA VAL A 275 -17.41 11.20 25.56
C VAL A 275 -18.16 9.90 25.78
N ILE A 276 -17.60 9.02 26.63
CA ILE A 276 -18.26 7.77 26.99
C ILE A 276 -19.41 8.04 27.95
N ALA A 277 -20.56 7.42 27.66
CA ALA A 277 -21.74 7.51 28.48
C ALA A 277 -21.47 7.00 29.91
N ARG A 278 -22.09 7.67 30.89
CA ARG A 278 -21.98 7.33 32.32
C ARG A 278 -22.19 5.85 32.60
N THR A 279 -23.22 5.24 32.02
CA THR A 279 -23.56 3.82 32.22
C THR A 279 -22.39 2.90 31.89
N SER A 280 -21.66 3.17 30.81
CA SER A 280 -20.51 2.37 30.39
C SER A 280 -19.29 2.56 31.28
N ALA A 281 -18.98 3.81 31.65
CA ALA A 281 -17.85 4.12 32.52
C ALA A 281 -18.05 3.58 33.95
N PHE A 282 -19.29 3.64 34.47
CA PHE A 282 -19.61 3.23 35.82
C PHE A 282 -19.70 1.70 36.00
N MET A 283 -19.70 0.91 34.91
CA MET A 283 -19.54 -0.55 34.99
C MET A 283 -18.21 -0.99 35.59
N PHE A 284 -17.23 -0.08 35.70
CA PHE A 284 -15.92 -0.32 36.28
C PHE A 284 -15.82 0.17 37.74
N LYS A 285 -16.91 0.71 38.31
CA LYS A 285 -16.94 1.14 39.72
C LYS A 285 -16.64 -0.04 40.65
N GLY A 286 -15.66 0.14 41.54
CA GLY A 286 -15.27 -0.88 42.53
C GLY A 286 -14.54 -2.10 41.95
N LYS A 287 -14.17 -2.09 40.66
CA LYS A 287 -13.37 -3.16 40.06
C LYS A 287 -11.88 -2.87 40.19
N HIS A 288 -11.10 -3.91 40.51
CA HIS A 288 -9.64 -3.87 40.49
C HIS A 288 -9.12 -4.24 39.09
N GLU A 289 -9.39 -3.38 38.11
CA GLU A 289 -8.86 -3.52 36.75
C GLU A 289 -7.79 -2.45 36.48
N ASP A 290 -6.80 -2.77 35.64
CA ASP A 290 -5.77 -1.82 35.23
C ASP A 290 -6.35 -0.73 34.33
N MET A 291 -5.92 0.52 34.51
CA MET A 291 -6.45 1.67 33.77
C MET A 291 -6.27 1.54 32.26
N ARG A 292 -5.17 0.94 31.79
CA ARG A 292 -4.96 0.72 30.35
C ARG A 292 -5.94 -0.32 29.81
N GLU A 293 -6.28 -1.32 30.62
CA GLU A 293 -7.27 -2.32 30.26
C GLU A 293 -8.68 -1.74 30.20
N ILE A 294 -9.04 -0.88 31.16
CA ILE A 294 -10.31 -0.13 31.16
C ILE A 294 -10.41 0.75 29.91
N GLY A 295 -9.35 1.50 29.58
CA GLY A 295 -9.32 2.36 28.38
C GLY A 295 -9.50 1.57 27.09
N ARG A 296 -8.89 0.37 27.01
CA ARG A 296 -9.09 -0.56 25.89
C ARG A 296 -10.52 -1.11 25.82
N LYS A 297 -11.11 -1.49 26.96
CA LYS A 297 -12.49 -2.02 27.02
C LYS A 297 -13.54 -0.96 26.67
N LEU A 298 -13.26 0.29 27.00
CA LEU A 298 -14.12 1.44 26.68
C LEU A 298 -13.86 2.03 25.28
N ASP A 299 -12.81 1.58 24.58
CA ASP A 299 -12.34 2.16 23.31
C ASP A 299 -12.20 3.69 23.39
N VAL A 300 -11.37 4.14 24.34
CA VAL A 300 -11.03 5.55 24.55
C VAL A 300 -9.53 5.79 24.61
N GLU A 301 -9.15 7.02 24.28
CA GLU A 301 -7.77 7.52 24.30
C GLU A 301 -7.37 8.04 25.68
N HIS A 302 -8.29 8.71 26.38
CA HIS A 302 -8.06 9.30 27.69
C HIS A 302 -9.04 8.78 28.74
N LEU A 303 -8.55 8.63 29.97
CA LEU A 303 -9.37 8.32 31.13
C LEU A 303 -9.19 9.42 32.17
N LEU A 304 -10.28 10.08 32.54
CA LEU A 304 -10.27 11.00 33.66
C LEU A 304 -10.63 10.23 34.93
N GLU A 305 -9.66 10.11 35.83
CA GLU A 305 -9.89 9.59 37.18
C GLU A 305 -9.78 10.70 38.21
N GLY A 306 -10.33 10.46 39.40
CA GLY A 306 -10.24 11.43 40.46
C GLY A 306 -10.63 10.89 41.81
N SER A 307 -10.36 11.70 42.84
CA SER A 307 -10.73 11.41 44.21
C SER A 307 -11.28 12.64 44.90
N VAL A 308 -12.22 12.42 45.82
CA VAL A 308 -12.83 13.47 46.63
C VAL A 308 -12.59 13.16 48.10
N ARG A 309 -12.04 14.11 48.83
CA ARG A 309 -11.86 14.04 50.27
C ARG A 309 -12.52 15.24 50.94
N LYS A 310 -13.50 14.96 51.79
CA LYS A 310 -14.18 15.95 52.62
C LYS A 310 -13.72 15.83 54.07
N SER A 311 -13.36 16.94 54.69
CA SER A 311 -12.98 17.02 56.11
C SER A 311 -13.63 18.24 56.73
N GLY A 312 -14.71 18.02 57.50
CA GLY A 312 -15.54 19.10 58.03
C GLY A 312 -16.17 19.92 56.90
N THR A 313 -15.87 21.22 56.85
CA THR A 313 -16.36 22.14 55.81
C THR A 313 -15.46 22.25 54.57
N ARG A 314 -14.29 21.57 54.56
CA ARG A 314 -13.32 21.66 53.47
C ARG A 314 -13.45 20.46 52.53
N LEU A 315 -13.51 20.74 51.24
CA LEU A 315 -13.52 19.75 50.17
C LEU A 315 -12.20 19.81 49.40
N ARG A 316 -11.56 18.66 49.18
CA ARG A 316 -10.38 18.52 48.33
C ARG A 316 -10.72 17.55 47.20
N ILE A 317 -10.54 18.00 45.98
CA ILE A 317 -10.77 17.24 44.76
C ILE A 317 -9.44 17.09 44.05
N THR A 318 -9.15 15.89 43.56
CA THR A 318 -8.02 15.62 42.67
C THR A 318 -8.53 14.95 41.40
N ALA A 319 -8.06 15.37 40.23
CA ALA A 319 -8.36 14.73 38.95
C ALA A 319 -7.07 14.55 38.15
N GLN A 320 -6.95 13.42 37.45
CA GLN A 320 -5.78 13.05 36.63
C GLN A 320 -6.25 12.41 35.33
N LEU A 321 -5.50 12.65 34.26
CA LEU A 321 -5.77 12.19 32.89
C LEU A 321 -4.79 11.10 32.47
#